data_AF-A0A369TKS6-F1
#
_entry.id   AF-A0A369TKS6-F1
#
_cell.length_a   1.000
_cell.length_b   1.000
_cell.length_c   1.000
_cell.angle_alpha   90.00
_cell.angle_beta   90.00
_cell.angle_gamma   90.00
#
_symmetry.space_group_name_H-M   'P 1'
#
loop_
_entity.id
_entity.type
_entity.pdbx_description
1 polymer ?
#
loop_
_entity_poly.entity_id
_entity_poly.type
_entity_poly.pdbx_seq_one_letter_code
_entity_poly.pdbx_strand_id
1 'polypeptide(L)'
;MSLKKGLITVRRRSHTLLVFLFGLAGHAAAKPHVFAVLEVEFDIDSTRLSSLRIGWTYDEITTLVLFDTFGLDADEHGALKSDVWPGTRQARRNGRTVTMATCISKPTSDRSRLSGRCCISRST
;
A
#
# COMPACT_ATOMS: atom_id res chain seq x y z
N MET A 1 27.19 4.46 -65.68
CA MET A 1 26.80 5.20 -64.47
C MET A 1 27.47 4.57 -63.26
N SER A 2 28.27 5.35 -62.54
CA SER A 2 29.20 4.89 -61.50
C SER A 2 28.52 4.85 -60.13
N LEU A 3 28.41 3.66 -59.52
CA LEU A 3 27.95 3.46 -58.14
C LEU A 3 29.08 3.80 -57.17
N LYS A 4 29.06 5.01 -56.61
CA LYS A 4 29.97 5.39 -55.51
C LYS A 4 29.57 4.63 -54.25
N LYS A 5 30.37 3.64 -53.87
CA LYS A 5 30.27 2.97 -52.56
C LYS A 5 30.70 3.99 -51.50
N GLY A 6 29.73 4.63 -50.85
CA GLY A 6 29.96 5.46 -49.67
C GLY A 6 30.34 4.56 -48.49
N LEU A 7 31.63 4.45 -48.22
CA LEU A 7 32.14 3.78 -47.03
C LEU A 7 31.81 4.66 -45.82
N ILE A 8 30.75 4.33 -45.09
CA ILE A 8 30.42 5.00 -43.81
C ILE A 8 31.40 4.47 -42.76
N THR A 9 32.52 5.16 -42.60
CA THR A 9 33.44 4.90 -41.50
C THR A 9 32.81 5.42 -40.20
N VAL A 10 32.13 4.55 -39.45
CA VAL A 10 31.67 4.86 -38.09
C VAL A 10 32.90 4.99 -37.20
N ARG A 11 33.37 6.23 -37.05
CA ARG A 11 34.47 6.60 -36.16
C ARG A 11 34.11 6.17 -34.73
N ARG A 12 34.89 5.24 -34.15
CA ARG A 12 34.84 4.84 -32.73
C ARG A 12 35.02 6.05 -31.82
N ARG A 13 33.97 6.83 -31.57
CA ARG A 13 33.89 7.79 -30.47
C ARG A 13 32.44 7.90 -30.05
N SER A 14 32.25 7.95 -28.73
CA SER A 14 31.00 8.23 -28.02
C SER A 14 30.27 7.03 -27.39
N HIS A 15 30.99 6.12 -26.73
CA HIS A 15 30.39 5.38 -25.60
C HIS A 15 30.15 6.31 -24.40
N THR A 16 30.93 7.39 -24.30
CA THR A 16 30.87 8.36 -23.19
C THR A 16 29.59 9.19 -23.18
N LEU A 17 29.02 9.48 -24.36
CA LEU A 17 27.80 10.28 -24.47
C LEU A 17 26.56 9.51 -23.99
N LEU A 18 26.51 8.20 -24.26
CA LEU A 18 25.39 7.33 -23.87
C LEU A 18 25.30 7.18 -22.34
N VAL A 19 26.46 7.00 -21.67
CA VAL A 19 26.53 6.88 -20.20
C VAL A 19 26.09 8.18 -19.52
N PHE A 20 26.43 9.34 -20.09
CA PHE A 20 26.02 10.64 -19.55
C PHE A 20 24.50 10.85 -19.64
N LEU A 21 23.85 10.40 -20.71
CA LEU A 21 22.39 10.48 -20.88
C LEU A 21 21.61 9.59 -19.90
N PHE A 22 22.13 8.41 -19.53
CA PHE A 22 21.51 7.58 -18.49
C PHE A 22 21.63 8.18 -17.08
N GLY A 23 22.65 8.99 -16.81
CA GLY A 23 22.81 9.70 -15.53
C GLY A 23 21.86 10.89 -15.34
N LEU A 24 21.24 11.39 -16.43
CA LEU A 24 20.23 12.45 -16.37
C LEU A 24 18.80 11.92 -16.19
N ALA A 25 18.59 10.60 -16.25
CA ALA A 25 17.35 9.99 -15.81
C ALA A 25 17.29 10.10 -14.28
N GLY A 26 16.86 11.26 -13.79
CA GLY A 26 16.61 11.49 -12.36
C GLY A 26 15.75 10.36 -11.82
N HIS A 27 15.99 9.97 -10.56
CA HIS A 27 15.18 8.98 -9.87
C HIS A 27 13.72 9.40 -10.03
N ALA A 28 12.95 8.64 -10.81
CA ALA A 28 11.51 8.80 -10.85
C ALA A 28 11.05 8.52 -9.42
N ALA A 29 10.72 9.58 -8.68
CA ALA A 29 10.22 9.52 -7.32
C ALA A 29 8.79 8.99 -7.36
N ALA A 30 8.62 7.76 -7.83
CA ALA A 30 7.40 7.01 -7.66
C ALA A 30 7.31 6.73 -6.16
N LYS A 31 6.36 7.37 -5.49
CA LYS A 31 5.98 6.98 -4.14
C LYS A 31 5.57 5.50 -4.24
N PRO A 32 6.12 4.60 -3.40
CA PRO A 32 5.75 3.19 -3.48
C PRO A 32 4.23 3.08 -3.30
N HIS A 33 3.55 2.64 -4.37
CA HIS A 33 2.12 2.38 -4.34
C HIS A 33 1.90 0.98 -3.80
N VAL A 34 1.24 0.88 -2.66
CA VAL A 34 0.80 -0.40 -2.09
C VAL A 34 -0.59 -0.69 -2.61
N PHE A 35 -0.81 -1.93 -3.09
CA PHE A 35 -2.13 -2.39 -3.52
C PHE A 35 -2.76 -3.22 -2.40
N ALA A 36 -4.06 -3.04 -2.22
CA ALA A 36 -4.86 -3.85 -1.30
C ALA A 36 -6.22 -4.13 -1.93
N VAL A 37 -6.78 -5.30 -1.62
CA VAL A 37 -8.19 -5.58 -1.89
C VAL A 37 -8.99 -4.82 -0.85
N LEU A 38 -9.91 -3.96 -1.28
CA LEU A 38 -10.73 -3.11 -0.43
C LEU A 38 -12.18 -3.58 -0.44
N GLU A 39 -12.77 -3.68 0.74
CA GLU A 39 -14.18 -3.98 0.95
C GLU A 39 -14.81 -2.84 1.76
N VAL A 40 -15.98 -2.36 1.34
CA VAL A 40 -16.69 -1.26 2.01
C VAL A 40 -18.14 -1.66 2.21
N GLU A 41 -18.60 -1.57 3.45
CA GLU A 41 -19.97 -1.86 3.86
C GLU A 41 -20.57 -0.61 4.52
N PHE A 42 -21.75 -0.20 4.05
CA PHE A 42 -22.50 0.93 4.59
C PHE A 42 -23.71 0.39 5.35
N ASP A 43 -23.83 0.77 6.61
CA ASP A 43 -25.00 0.49 7.44
C ASP A 43 -25.89 1.74 7.46
N ILE A 44 -27.12 1.58 6.99
CA ILE A 44 -28.08 2.67 6.84
C ILE A 44 -29.30 2.37 7.70
N ASP A 45 -29.51 3.18 8.72
CA ASP A 45 -30.72 3.17 9.54
C ASP A 45 -31.74 4.14 8.95
N SER A 46 -32.88 3.59 8.50
CA SER A 46 -34.05 4.24 7.87
C SER A 46 -33.73 5.14 6.65
N THR A 47 -33.01 6.24 6.86
CA THR A 47 -32.63 7.22 5.84
C THR A 47 -31.23 7.80 6.08
N ARG A 48 -30.49 7.29 7.07
CA ARG A 48 -29.23 7.86 7.55
C ARG A 48 -28.16 6.80 7.70
N LEU A 49 -26.94 7.14 7.28
CA LEU A 49 -25.77 6.31 7.52
C LEU A 49 -25.49 6.23 9.03
N SER A 50 -25.62 5.04 9.62
CA SER A 50 -25.38 4.74 11.03
C SER A 50 -23.93 4.31 11.26
N SER A 51 -23.39 3.47 10.37
CA SER A 51 -21.99 3.05 10.42
C SER A 51 -21.38 2.77 9.05
N LEU A 52 -20.05 2.81 9.00
CA LEU A 52 -19.24 2.48 7.83
C LEU A 52 -18.19 1.46 8.27
N ARG A 53 -18.07 0.35 7.54
CA ARG A 53 -17.00 -0.63 7.73
C ARG A 53 -16.14 -0.66 6.48
N ILE A 54 -14.84 -0.58 6.69
CA ILE A 54 -13.83 -0.66 5.64
C ILE A 54 -12.91 -1.81 5.99
N GLY A 55 -12.88 -2.84 5.16
CA GLY A 55 -11.90 -3.92 5.19
C GLY A 55 -10.83 -3.70 4.12
N TRP A 56 -9.59 -4.07 4.43
CA TRP A 56 -8.55 -4.18 3.41
C TRP A 56 -7.68 -5.40 3.65
N THR A 57 -7.19 -6.01 2.58
CA THR A 57 -6.24 -7.12 2.63
C THR A 57 -5.06 -6.82 1.72
N TYR A 58 -3.86 -6.89 2.28
CA TYR A 58 -2.61 -6.73 1.53
C TYR A 58 -2.20 -8.06 0.87
N ASP A 59 -1.41 -7.98 -0.20
CA ASP A 59 -0.71 -9.13 -0.74
C ASP A 59 0.39 -9.64 0.23
N GLU A 60 0.96 -10.79 -0.07
CA GLU A 60 1.93 -11.49 0.78
C GLU A 60 3.25 -10.70 0.91
N ILE A 61 3.71 -10.05 -0.15
CA ILE A 61 4.98 -9.29 -0.14
C ILE A 61 4.81 -8.02 0.68
N THR A 62 3.74 -7.26 0.43
CA THR A 62 3.41 -6.08 1.23
C THR A 62 3.21 -6.45 2.70
N THR A 63 2.57 -7.60 2.98
CA THR A 63 2.39 -8.11 4.34
C THR A 63 3.73 -8.28 5.06
N LEU A 64 4.72 -8.91 4.42
CA LEU A 64 6.06 -9.08 4.99
C LEU A 64 6.74 -7.72 5.27
N VAL A 65 6.64 -6.77 4.35
CA VAL A 65 7.21 -5.42 4.53
C VAL A 65 6.55 -4.70 5.72
N LEU A 66 5.24 -4.83 5.88
CA LEU A 66 4.51 -4.22 7.00
C LEU A 66 4.85 -4.88 8.34
N PHE A 67 5.10 -6.19 8.36
CA PHE A 67 5.54 -6.91 9.56
C PHE A 67 6.86 -6.37 10.08
N ASP A 68 7.84 -6.21 9.19
CA ASP A 68 9.16 -5.64 9.50
C ASP A 68 9.03 -4.16 9.92
N THR A 69 8.37 -3.34 9.09
CA THR A 69 8.25 -1.89 9.31
C THR A 69 7.59 -1.53 10.63
N PHE A 70 6.57 -2.28 11.05
CA PHE A 70 5.82 -2.01 12.28
C PHE A 70 6.18 -2.93 13.45
N GLY A 71 7.16 -3.83 13.28
CA GLY A 71 7.57 -4.77 14.33
C GLY A 71 6.43 -5.67 14.81
N LEU A 72 5.57 -6.12 13.90
CA LEU A 72 4.35 -6.88 14.24
C LEU A 72 4.63 -8.35 14.62
N ASP A 73 5.82 -8.85 14.28
CA ASP A 73 6.31 -10.23 14.49
C ASP A 73 7.79 -10.18 14.92
N ALA A 74 8.02 -9.66 16.11
CA ALA A 74 9.37 -9.43 16.63
C ALA A 74 10.15 -10.72 16.94
N ASP A 75 9.45 -11.84 17.02
CA ASP A 75 9.97 -13.20 17.25
C ASP A 75 10.05 -14.03 15.95
N GLU A 76 9.80 -13.42 14.78
CA GLU A 76 10.03 -13.95 13.43
C GLU A 76 9.37 -15.30 13.13
N HIS A 77 8.31 -15.63 13.86
CA HIS A 77 7.60 -16.91 13.74
C HIS A 77 6.42 -16.85 12.77
N GLY A 78 6.20 -15.71 12.13
CA GLY A 78 5.18 -15.51 11.12
C GLY A 78 3.78 -15.26 11.70
N ALA A 79 3.63 -15.01 13.00
CA ALA A 79 2.35 -14.65 13.60
C ALA A 79 2.39 -13.24 14.20
N LEU A 80 1.23 -12.62 14.31
CA LEU A 80 1.13 -11.37 15.06
C LEU A 80 1.36 -11.66 16.55
N LYS A 81 2.08 -10.79 17.24
CA LYS A 81 2.28 -10.87 18.70
C LYS A 81 0.97 -11.04 19.49
N SER A 82 -0.14 -10.50 18.96
CA SER A 82 -1.51 -10.80 19.37
C SER A 82 -2.36 -11.05 18.12
N ASP A 83 -3.32 -12.00 18.17
CA ASP A 83 -4.19 -12.36 17.02
C ASP A 83 -4.87 -11.14 16.37
N VAL A 84 -5.05 -10.07 17.13
CA VAL A 84 -5.54 -8.77 16.70
C VAL A 84 -4.70 -7.65 17.32
N TRP A 85 -4.28 -6.67 16.51
CA TRP A 85 -3.71 -5.41 16.97
C TRP A 85 -4.76 -4.29 16.92
N PRO A 86 -5.29 -3.81 18.06
CA PRO A 86 -6.37 -2.83 18.10
C PRO A 86 -5.85 -1.38 18.19
N GLY A 87 -6.59 -0.45 17.61
CA GLY A 87 -6.45 0.99 17.82
C GLY A 87 -7.81 1.67 17.80
N THR A 88 -8.13 2.44 18.83
CA THR A 88 -9.39 3.21 18.91
C THR A 88 -9.08 4.69 18.95
N ARG A 89 -9.74 5.46 18.09
CA ARG A 89 -9.75 6.93 18.16
C ARG A 89 -11.18 7.44 18.24
N GLN A 90 -11.39 8.50 19.00
CA GLN A 90 -12.65 9.23 19.03
C GLN A 90 -12.41 10.66 18.55
N ALA A 91 -13.37 11.21 17.82
CA ALA A 91 -13.36 12.60 17.38
C ALA A 91 -14.74 13.21 17.63
N ARG A 92 -14.77 14.49 18.03
CA ARG A 92 -16.01 15.24 18.22
C ARG A 92 -16.13 16.34 17.16
N ARG A 93 -17.25 16.40 16.45
CA ARG A 93 -17.53 17.46 15.45
C ARG A 93 -18.99 17.89 15.56
N ASN A 94 -19.23 19.21 15.68
CA ASN A 94 -20.57 19.81 15.81
C ASN A 94 -21.43 19.14 16.90
N GLY A 95 -20.85 18.94 18.09
CA GLY A 95 -21.51 18.33 19.24
C GLY A 95 -21.65 16.81 19.20
N ARG A 96 -21.38 16.16 18.05
CA ARG A 96 -21.51 14.71 17.85
C ARG A 96 -20.17 14.00 18.01
N THR A 97 -20.17 12.84 18.67
CA THR A 97 -19.00 11.97 18.82
C THR A 97 -19.02 10.88 17.75
N VAL A 98 -17.88 10.72 17.07
CA VAL A 98 -17.61 9.64 16.13
C VAL A 98 -16.53 8.77 16.73
N THR A 99 -16.79 7.46 16.79
CA THR A 99 -15.82 6.47 17.23
C THR A 99 -15.30 5.74 16.00
N MET A 100 -13.97 5.68 15.87
CA MET A 100 -13.27 4.90 14.87
C MET A 100 -12.47 3.82 15.58
N ALA A 101 -12.84 2.56 15.37
CA ALA A 101 -12.10 1.41 15.84
C ALA A 101 -11.42 0.76 14.64
N THR A 102 -10.10 0.62 14.70
CA THR A 102 -9.30 -0.05 13.68
C THR A 102 -8.64 -1.25 14.30
N CYS A 103 -8.59 -2.36 13.56
CA CYS A 103 -7.83 -3.53 13.95
C CYS A 103 -7.07 -4.10 12.76
N ILE A 104 -5.92 -4.70 13.04
CA ILE A 104 -5.11 -5.45 12.08
C ILE A 104 -5.04 -6.90 12.56
N SER A 105 -5.22 -7.85 11.66
CA SER A 105 -5.29 -9.28 11.95
C SER A 105 -4.83 -10.11 10.75
N LYS A 106 -4.46 -11.37 10.97
CA LYS A 106 -4.35 -12.36 9.90
C LYS A 106 -5.71 -13.05 9.70
N PRO A 107 -6.31 -13.04 8.50
CA PRO A 107 -7.61 -13.66 8.29
C PRO A 107 -7.51 -15.18 8.45
N THR A 108 -8.60 -15.80 8.90
CA THR A 108 -8.65 -17.26 9.12
C THR A 108 -8.59 -18.07 7.84
N SER A 109 -9.08 -17.50 6.73
CA SER A 109 -9.05 -18.10 5.39
C SER A 109 -7.66 -18.15 4.76
N ASP A 110 -6.80 -17.17 5.09
CA ASP A 110 -5.45 -17.06 4.54
C ASP A 110 -4.51 -16.32 5.51
N ARG A 111 -3.74 -17.10 6.29
CA ARG A 111 -2.78 -16.55 7.26
C ARG A 111 -1.50 -15.99 6.64
N SER A 112 -1.31 -16.08 5.33
CA SER A 112 -0.14 -15.47 4.66
C SER A 112 -0.30 -13.95 4.50
N ARG A 113 -1.54 -13.44 4.57
CA ARG A 113 -1.88 -12.04 4.32
C ARG A 113 -2.24 -11.29 5.59
N LEU A 114 -1.97 -9.99 5.59
CA LEU A 114 -2.42 -9.08 6.63
C LEU A 114 -3.72 -8.40 6.17
N SER A 115 -4.71 -8.41 7.05
CA SER A 115 -5.97 -7.69 6.83
C SER A 115 -6.21 -6.65 7.91
N GLY A 116 -6.68 -5.48 7.52
CA GLY A 116 -7.18 -4.48 8.45
C GLY A 116 -8.68 -4.30 8.31
N ARG A 117 -9.32 -3.93 9.42
CA ARG A 117 -10.73 -3.52 9.47
C ARG A 117 -10.84 -2.23 10.22
N CYS A 118 -11.65 -1.31 9.71
CA CYS A 118 -11.99 -0.04 10.34
C CYS A 118 -13.51 0.08 10.42
N CYS A 119 -14.03 0.18 11.63
CA CYS A 119 -15.43 0.46 11.90
C CYS A 119 -15.56 1.91 12.38
N ILE A 120 -16.35 2.69 11.66
CA ILE A 120 -16.68 4.06 12.02
C ILE A 120 -18.17 4.08 12.39
N SER A 121 -18.47 4.45 13.62
CA SER A 121 -19.84 4.58 14.10
C SER A 121 -20.04 5.90 14.81
N ARG A 122 -21.28 6.39 14.79
CA ARG A 122 -21.69 7.53 15.58
C ARG A 122 -22.18 7.02 16.93
N SER A 123 -21.81 7.68 18.04
CA SER A 123 -22.52 7.41 19.30
C SER A 123 -23.94 7.97 19.18
N THR A 124 -24.93 7.12 19.42
CA THR A 124 -26.34 7.53 19.56
C THR A 124 -26.50 8.52 20.70
#